data_AF-A0A9E4VID4-F1
#
_entry.id   AF-A0A9E4VID4-F1
#
_cell.length_a   1.000
_cell.length_b   1.000
_cell.length_c   1.000
_cell.angle_alpha   90.00
_cell.angle_beta   90.00
_cell.angle_gamma   90.00
#
_symmetry.space_group_name_H-M   'P 1'
#
loop_
_entity.id
_entity.type
_entity.pdbx_description
1 polymer ?
#
loop_
_entity_poly.entity_id
_entity_poly.type
_entity_poly.pdbx_seq_one_letter_code
_entity_poly.pdbx_strand_id
1 'polypeptide(L)'
;MRRISALRLGSRARFQDRWSGRISAIEITEDWEAVNTVVESGFLLWRSSVRLPLSAVSDWTDDSVTFTCTSRQAFGHEVPPVAVPSRPIASDTPVSAPTVRIAGALIDQNDRKVQEVILSRRSGYLRIPVADVVFEGKTLALSAQPEALQRYRSDEEIGRSIHRAIRSDDGLTADEKRVLRFAVEGGAVTMSGNARVKNARGRAIEIVGAISGVTKVDDASHDDLSLETAVGLALDGAGIGRHSEIYARSSLGKLQLYGYVPSGAARDDAVRVVAAVAGVREVTSRLEVQPTAA
;
A
#
# COMPACT_ATOMS: atom_id res chain seq x y z
N MET A 1 -0.39 1.20 -9.68
CA MET A 1 0.09 1.51 -8.31
C MET A 1 1.30 0.61 -8.09
N ARG A 2 2.43 1.15 -7.63
CA ARG A 2 3.65 0.35 -7.40
C ARG A 2 3.43 -0.51 -6.18
N ARG A 3 3.56 -1.83 -6.30
CA ARG A 3 3.31 -2.76 -5.20
C ARG A 3 4.60 -3.02 -4.46
N ILE A 4 4.78 -2.43 -3.28
CA ILE A 4 6.00 -2.61 -2.47
C ILE A 4 5.70 -3.62 -1.38
N SER A 5 6.52 -4.65 -1.23
CA SER A 5 6.31 -5.68 -0.21
C SER A 5 7.62 -6.16 0.40
N ALA A 6 7.59 -6.46 1.69
CA ALA A 6 8.76 -6.94 2.39
C ALA A 6 9.06 -8.40 2.05
N LEU A 7 10.25 -8.65 1.51
CA LEU A 7 10.82 -9.97 1.43
C LEU A 7 11.77 -10.15 2.62
N ARG A 8 11.30 -10.88 3.61
CA ARG A 8 11.98 -11.03 4.91
C ARG A 8 12.85 -12.29 4.93
N LEU A 9 14.03 -12.16 5.54
CA LEU A 9 14.88 -13.31 5.83
C LEU A 9 14.23 -14.12 6.96
N GLY A 10 14.23 -15.44 6.80
CA GLY A 10 13.56 -16.39 7.67
C GLY A 10 12.08 -16.65 7.32
N SER A 11 11.50 -15.93 6.37
CA SER A 11 10.11 -16.15 5.92
C SER A 11 9.94 -17.55 5.35
N ARG A 12 8.78 -18.15 5.60
CA ARG A 12 8.49 -19.52 5.18
C ARG A 12 8.32 -19.59 3.68
N ALA A 13 8.96 -20.56 3.03
CA ALA A 13 8.75 -20.82 1.62
C ALA A 13 7.59 -21.82 1.43
N ARG A 14 6.61 -21.43 0.62
CA ARG A 14 5.50 -22.26 0.16
C ARG A 14 5.72 -22.61 -1.31
N PHE A 15 5.79 -23.90 -1.60
CA PHE A 15 5.74 -24.42 -2.96
C PHE A 15 4.33 -24.88 -3.30
N GLN A 16 4.07 -25.21 -4.57
CA GLN A 16 2.75 -25.70 -5.01
C GLN A 16 2.27 -26.94 -4.23
N ASP A 17 3.21 -27.83 -3.89
CA ASP A 17 2.95 -29.13 -3.27
C ASP A 17 2.97 -29.09 -1.73
N ARG A 18 3.77 -28.20 -1.13
CA ARG A 18 3.93 -28.12 0.34
C ARG A 18 4.63 -26.84 0.81
N TRP A 19 4.55 -26.60 2.11
CA TRP A 19 5.50 -25.72 2.80
C TRP A 19 6.84 -26.44 2.97
N SER A 20 7.93 -25.82 2.54
CA SER A 20 9.27 -26.38 2.71
C SER A 20 10.29 -25.24 2.78
N GLY A 21 11.06 -25.20 3.86
CA GLY A 21 12.20 -24.28 3.98
C GLY A 21 11.85 -22.82 4.32
N ARG A 22 12.89 -21.98 4.28
CA ARG A 22 12.85 -20.55 4.61
C ARG A 22 13.78 -19.76 3.70
N ILE A 23 13.46 -18.49 3.49
CA ILE A 23 14.36 -17.57 2.77
C ILE A 23 15.60 -17.31 3.63
N SER A 24 16.78 -17.69 3.16
CA SER A 24 18.04 -17.46 3.88
C SER A 24 18.85 -16.29 3.32
N ALA A 25 18.71 -16.01 2.02
CA ALA A 25 19.33 -14.87 1.37
C ALA A 25 18.47 -14.33 0.22
N ILE A 26 18.70 -13.07 -0.13
CA ILE A 26 18.19 -12.41 -1.33
C ILE A 26 19.41 -12.00 -2.14
N GLU A 27 19.43 -12.30 -3.42
CA GLU A 27 20.53 -11.88 -4.28
C GLU A 27 20.16 -10.62 -5.06
N ILE A 28 21.01 -9.61 -4.95
CA ILE A 28 20.82 -8.29 -5.54
C ILE A 28 21.92 -7.96 -6.55
N THR A 29 21.57 -7.28 -7.63
CA THR A 29 22.54 -6.72 -8.59
C THR A 29 23.17 -5.44 -8.06
N GLU A 30 24.12 -4.85 -8.79
CA GLU A 30 24.71 -3.55 -8.45
C GLU A 30 23.69 -2.41 -8.50
N ASP A 31 22.67 -2.53 -9.35
CA ASP A 31 21.55 -1.59 -9.45
C ASP A 31 20.41 -1.89 -8.47
N TRP A 32 20.70 -2.62 -7.38
CA TRP A 32 19.73 -3.01 -6.36
C TRP A 32 18.48 -3.73 -6.89
N GLU A 33 18.62 -4.52 -7.96
CA GLU A 33 17.54 -5.40 -8.43
C GLU A 33 17.63 -6.77 -7.76
N ALA A 34 16.53 -7.21 -7.14
CA ALA A 34 16.44 -8.55 -6.55
C ALA A 34 16.18 -9.60 -7.64
N VAL A 35 17.17 -10.44 -7.90
CA VAL A 35 17.15 -11.37 -9.03
C VAL A 35 16.88 -12.81 -8.62
N ASN A 36 17.42 -13.23 -7.47
CA ASN A 36 17.20 -14.57 -6.93
C ASN A 36 16.91 -14.52 -5.43
N THR A 37 16.33 -15.61 -4.95
CA THR A 37 16.16 -15.91 -3.53
C THR A 37 16.83 -17.24 -3.24
N VAL A 38 17.42 -17.36 -2.04
CA VAL A 38 17.97 -18.62 -1.57
C VAL A 38 17.02 -19.20 -0.55
N VAL A 39 16.53 -20.40 -0.81
CA VAL A 39 15.64 -21.15 0.08
C VAL A 39 16.44 -22.27 0.74
N GLU A 40 16.46 -22.29 2.06
CA GLU A 40 17.07 -23.35 2.85
C GLU A 40 16.02 -24.27 3.46
N SER A 41 16.22 -25.59 3.37
CA SER A 41 15.38 -26.61 3.98
C SER A 41 16.20 -27.65 4.72
N GLY A 42 15.63 -28.24 5.78
CA GLY A 42 16.24 -29.28 6.59
C GLY A 42 16.57 -28.88 8.03
N PHE A 43 17.09 -29.84 8.80
CA PHE A 43 17.41 -29.69 10.23
C PHE A 43 18.85 -30.15 10.50
N LEU A 44 19.58 -29.39 11.32
CA LEU A 44 20.98 -29.56 11.74
C LEU A 44 21.95 -30.13 10.70
N LEU A 45 21.95 -31.46 10.48
CA LEU A 45 22.94 -32.20 9.69
C LEU A 45 22.57 -32.35 8.20
N TRP A 46 21.32 -32.10 7.83
CA TRP A 46 20.85 -32.26 6.45
C TRP A 46 20.25 -30.95 5.92
N ARG A 47 21.05 -29.89 5.87
CA ARG A 47 20.64 -28.64 5.23
C ARG A 47 20.86 -28.74 3.74
N SER A 48 19.82 -28.41 2.99
CA SER A 48 19.85 -28.21 1.55
C SER A 48 19.48 -26.76 1.26
N SER A 49 20.18 -26.14 0.31
CA SER A 49 19.85 -24.81 -0.17
C SER A 49 19.62 -24.84 -1.67
N VAL A 50 18.67 -24.05 -2.13
CA VAL A 50 18.40 -23.86 -3.55
C VAL A 50 18.29 -22.38 -3.85
N ARG A 51 18.94 -21.95 -4.92
CA ARG A 51 18.78 -20.60 -5.50
C ARG A 51 17.65 -20.65 -6.52
N LEU A 52 16.62 -19.84 -6.32
CA LEU A 52 15.46 -19.75 -7.18
C LEU A 52 15.34 -18.33 -7.74
N PRO A 53 15.01 -18.16 -9.03
CA PRO A 53 14.80 -16.85 -9.60
C PRO A 53 13.59 -16.18 -8.93
N LEU A 54 13.66 -14.87 -8.66
CA LEU A 54 12.54 -14.14 -8.04
C LEU A 54 11.29 -14.17 -8.95
N SER A 55 11.47 -14.36 -10.26
CA SER A 55 10.37 -14.61 -11.21
C SER A 55 9.57 -15.88 -10.95
N ALA A 56 10.10 -16.84 -10.17
CA ALA A 56 9.36 -18.02 -9.77
C ALA A 56 8.40 -17.76 -8.59
N VAL A 57 8.49 -16.59 -7.94
CA VAL A 57 7.61 -16.21 -6.84
C VAL A 57 6.28 -15.67 -7.39
N SER A 58 5.16 -16.24 -6.93
CA SER A 58 3.81 -15.77 -7.30
C SER A 58 3.28 -14.68 -6.39
N ASP A 59 3.65 -14.70 -5.10
CA ASP A 59 3.23 -13.73 -4.09
C ASP A 59 4.14 -13.83 -2.87
N TRP A 60 4.26 -12.75 -2.10
CA TRP A 60 4.93 -12.77 -0.80
C TRP A 60 4.35 -11.76 0.19
N THR A 61 4.50 -12.10 1.46
CA THR A 61 4.17 -11.30 2.65
C THR A 61 5.39 -11.25 3.57
N ASP A 62 5.31 -10.47 4.65
CA ASP A 62 6.36 -10.44 5.68
C ASP A 62 6.74 -11.84 6.20
N ASP A 63 5.78 -12.76 6.29
CA ASP A 63 5.98 -14.06 6.93
C ASP A 63 6.16 -15.23 5.95
N SER A 64 5.84 -15.03 4.67
CA SER A 64 5.85 -16.12 3.70
C SER A 64 6.12 -15.70 2.26
N VAL A 65 6.68 -16.62 1.49
CA VAL A 65 6.95 -16.47 0.06
C VAL A 65 6.37 -17.67 -0.67
N THR A 66 5.53 -17.44 -1.67
CA THR A 66 4.90 -18.51 -2.45
C THR A 66 5.56 -18.63 -3.82
N PHE A 67 5.99 -19.84 -4.16
CA PHE A 67 6.62 -20.19 -5.42
C PHE A 67 5.66 -20.94 -6.34
N THR A 68 5.79 -20.68 -7.63
CA THR A 68 5.03 -21.33 -8.72
C THR A 68 5.54 -22.72 -9.09
N CYS A 69 6.68 -23.16 -8.54
CA CYS A 69 7.20 -24.51 -8.76
C CYS A 69 6.86 -25.45 -7.59
N THR A 70 7.01 -26.74 -7.82
CA THR A 70 6.99 -27.75 -6.75
C THR A 70 8.32 -27.76 -6.00
N SER A 71 8.30 -28.21 -4.76
CA SER A 71 9.53 -28.39 -3.99
C SER A 71 10.49 -29.39 -4.63
N ARG A 72 9.99 -30.43 -5.31
CA ARG A 72 10.82 -31.40 -6.04
C ARG A 72 11.58 -30.73 -7.18
N GLN A 73 10.90 -29.91 -7.99
CA GLN A 73 11.54 -29.14 -9.07
C GLN A 73 12.59 -28.18 -8.52
N ALA A 74 12.28 -27.48 -7.43
CA ALA A 74 13.20 -26.55 -6.79
C ALA A 74 14.47 -27.27 -6.29
N PHE A 75 14.33 -28.22 -5.35
CA PHE A 75 15.48 -28.91 -4.74
C PHE A 75 16.14 -29.94 -5.68
N GLY A 76 15.48 -30.31 -6.77
CA GLY A 76 16.06 -31.05 -7.90
C GLY A 76 16.80 -30.17 -8.90
N HIS A 77 16.88 -28.86 -8.68
CA HIS A 77 17.52 -27.87 -9.56
C HIS A 77 16.94 -27.81 -10.98
N GLU A 78 15.65 -28.14 -11.14
CA GLU A 78 14.93 -28.07 -12.43
C GLU A 78 14.51 -26.63 -12.77
N VAL A 79 14.51 -25.73 -11.79
CA VAL A 79 14.25 -24.29 -11.97
C VAL A 79 15.59 -23.54 -11.95
N PRO A 80 16.12 -23.11 -13.11
CA PRO A 80 17.42 -22.46 -13.16
C PRO A 80 17.39 -21.07 -12.54
N PRO A 81 18.41 -20.67 -11.76
CA PRO A 81 18.53 -19.31 -11.25
C PRO A 81 18.90 -18.33 -12.37
N VAL A 82 18.66 -17.03 -12.14
CA VAL A 82 19.13 -15.98 -13.05
C VAL A 82 20.65 -15.86 -12.93
N ALA A 83 21.37 -16.13 -14.01
CA ALA A 83 22.82 -16.11 -14.10
C ALA A 83 23.37 -14.71 -14.38
N VAL A 84 23.17 -13.78 -13.45
CA VAL A 84 23.76 -12.43 -13.49
C VAL A 84 24.70 -12.22 -12.31
N PRO A 85 25.72 -11.34 -12.44
CA PRO A 85 26.52 -10.92 -11.29
C PRO A 85 25.61 -10.37 -10.20
N SER A 86 25.62 -11.03 -9.05
CA SER A 86 24.77 -10.70 -7.91
C SER A 86 25.56 -10.81 -6.62
N ARG A 87 25.11 -10.09 -5.59
CA ARG A 87 25.63 -10.14 -4.23
C ARG A 87 24.53 -10.65 -3.32
N PRO A 88 24.77 -11.67 -2.49
CA PRO A 88 23.78 -12.12 -1.54
C PRO A 88 23.71 -11.17 -0.33
N ILE A 89 22.50 -10.77 0.04
CA ILE A 89 22.19 -10.22 1.36
C ILE A 89 21.52 -11.31 2.20
N ALA A 90 22.18 -11.67 3.30
CA ALA A 90 21.79 -12.73 4.21
C ALA A 90 21.88 -12.22 5.66
N SER A 91 21.34 -12.99 6.60
CA SER A 91 21.27 -12.56 8.02
C SER A 91 22.64 -12.45 8.70
N ASP A 92 23.67 -13.02 8.08
CA ASP A 92 25.07 -13.02 8.48
C ASP A 92 25.94 -12.08 7.62
N THR A 93 25.37 -11.39 6.62
CA THR A 93 26.07 -10.32 5.89
C THR A 93 26.50 -9.26 6.91
N PRO A 94 27.81 -8.95 7.01
CA PRO A 94 28.29 -7.93 7.95
C PRO A 94 27.67 -6.57 7.66
N VAL A 95 27.29 -5.84 8.70
CA VAL A 95 26.79 -4.46 8.63
C VAL A 95 27.77 -3.58 9.41
N SER A 96 28.07 -2.36 8.92
CA SER A 96 29.02 -1.45 9.59
C SER A 96 28.60 -1.04 11.01
N ALA A 97 27.31 -1.15 11.32
CA ALA A 97 26.76 -0.91 12.64
C ALA A 97 26.83 -2.17 13.53
N PRO A 98 27.54 -2.12 14.68
CA PRO A 98 27.55 -3.23 15.63
C PRO A 98 26.13 -3.59 16.08
N THR A 99 25.88 -4.89 16.32
CA THR A 99 24.58 -5.44 16.79
C THR A 99 23.41 -5.38 15.80
N VAL A 100 23.60 -4.77 14.64
CA VAL A 100 22.61 -4.73 13.56
C VAL A 100 22.84 -5.87 12.59
N ARG A 101 21.77 -6.50 12.12
CA ARG A 101 21.82 -7.56 11.09
C ARG A 101 20.81 -7.31 10.00
N ILE A 102 21.10 -7.72 8.76
CA ILE A 102 20.10 -7.70 7.70
C ILE A 102 18.97 -8.67 8.05
N ALA A 103 17.74 -8.21 7.85
CA ALA A 103 16.52 -8.96 8.14
C ALA A 103 15.60 -9.10 6.93
N GLY A 104 15.89 -8.42 5.82
CA GLY A 104 15.11 -8.49 4.59
C GLY A 104 15.27 -7.23 3.74
N ALA A 105 14.36 -7.05 2.80
CA ALA A 105 14.30 -5.91 1.90
C ALA A 105 12.84 -5.55 1.57
N LEU A 106 12.57 -4.26 1.34
CA LEU A 106 11.34 -3.80 0.70
C LEU A 106 11.57 -3.74 -0.81
N ILE A 107 10.80 -4.54 -1.56
CA ILE A 107 11.00 -4.76 -2.99
C ILE A 107 9.73 -4.32 -3.73
N ASP A 108 9.88 -3.50 -4.78
CA ASP A 108 8.78 -3.24 -5.72
C ASP A 108 8.55 -4.50 -6.56
N GLN A 109 7.34 -5.06 -6.48
CA GLN A 109 6.98 -6.30 -7.15
C GLN A 109 6.98 -6.19 -8.68
N ASN A 110 6.87 -4.98 -9.24
CA ASN A 110 6.78 -4.78 -10.68
C ASN A 110 8.15 -4.83 -11.36
N ASP A 111 9.12 -4.10 -10.82
CA ASP A 111 10.47 -3.97 -11.40
C ASP A 111 11.56 -4.66 -10.58
N ARG A 112 11.19 -5.27 -9.44
CA ARG A 112 12.07 -5.99 -8.52
C ARG A 112 13.18 -5.13 -7.93
N LYS A 113 13.05 -3.80 -7.99
CA LYS A 113 14.01 -2.90 -7.34
C LYS A 113 13.80 -2.92 -5.84
N VAL A 114 14.89 -3.14 -5.12
CA VAL A 114 14.96 -2.95 -3.68
C VAL A 114 14.92 -1.45 -3.41
N GLN A 115 13.92 -1.02 -2.66
CA GLN A 115 13.75 0.38 -2.27
C GLN A 115 14.43 0.66 -0.92
N GLU A 116 14.32 -0.29 0.01
CA GLU A 116 14.87 -0.18 1.35
C GLU A 116 15.40 -1.54 1.84
N VAL A 117 16.45 -1.50 2.67
CA VAL A 117 16.94 -2.67 3.40
C VAL A 117 16.29 -2.70 4.78
N ILE A 118 15.80 -3.87 5.18
CA ILE A 118 15.25 -4.08 6.52
C ILE A 118 16.35 -4.63 7.41
N LEU A 119 16.57 -3.98 8.54
CA LEU A 119 17.58 -4.33 9.52
C LEU A 119 16.90 -4.81 10.81
N SER A 120 17.55 -5.70 11.54
CA SER A 120 17.13 -6.18 12.85
C SER A 120 18.11 -5.74 13.93
N ARG A 121 17.57 -5.41 15.10
CA ARG A 121 18.29 -5.17 16.35
C ARG A 121 17.46 -5.68 17.53
N ARG A 122 18.03 -5.64 18.74
CA ARG A 122 17.35 -6.13 19.96
C ARG A 122 15.96 -5.51 20.20
N SER A 123 15.75 -4.25 19.84
CA SER A 123 14.48 -3.52 20.06
C SER A 123 13.50 -3.56 18.90
N GLY A 124 13.77 -4.34 17.85
CA GLY A 124 12.88 -4.54 16.71
C GLY A 124 13.57 -4.35 15.37
N TYR A 125 12.80 -3.90 14.39
CA TYR A 125 13.28 -3.73 13.01
C TYR A 125 13.43 -2.27 12.65
N LEU A 126 14.44 -1.98 11.85
CA LEU A 126 14.72 -0.68 11.25
C LEU A 126 14.65 -0.82 9.74
N ARG A 127 14.49 0.28 9.04
CA ARG A 127 14.57 0.34 7.58
C ARG A 127 15.47 1.49 7.15
N ILE A 128 16.17 1.30 6.05
CA ILE A 128 17.08 2.29 5.46
C ILE A 128 16.93 2.28 3.94
N PRO A 129 16.80 3.44 3.27
CA PRO A 129 16.78 3.51 1.81
C PRO A 129 18.04 2.92 1.19
N VAL A 130 17.92 2.31 -0.01
CA VAL A 130 19.10 1.79 -0.72
C VAL A 130 20.10 2.88 -1.10
N ALA A 131 19.64 4.12 -1.25
CA ALA A 131 20.50 5.29 -1.48
C ALA A 131 21.41 5.61 -0.28
N ASP A 132 21.07 5.11 0.90
CA ASP A 132 21.74 5.34 2.18
C ASP A 132 22.59 4.14 2.63
N VAL A 133 22.84 3.19 1.72
CA VAL A 133 23.71 2.04 1.97
C VAL A 133 24.67 1.79 0.81
N VAL A 134 25.87 1.33 1.12
CA VAL A 134 26.89 0.97 0.14
C VAL A 134 27.61 -0.30 0.55
N PHE A 135 28.03 -1.11 -0.41
CA PHE A 135 28.87 -2.26 -0.11
C PHE A 135 30.35 -1.88 -0.12
N GLU A 136 30.99 -2.00 1.04
CA GLU A 136 32.44 -1.91 1.20
C GLU A 136 33.00 -3.33 1.27
N GLY A 137 33.33 -3.88 0.10
CA GLY A 137 33.69 -5.29 -0.04
C GLY A 137 32.51 -6.20 0.27
N LYS A 138 32.56 -6.91 1.41
CA LYS A 138 31.50 -7.81 1.88
C LYS A 138 30.59 -7.20 2.96
N THR A 139 30.92 -5.98 3.42
CA THR A 139 30.19 -5.31 4.49
C THR A 139 29.19 -4.32 3.89
N LEU A 140 27.96 -4.32 4.39
CA LEU A 140 26.96 -3.29 4.10
C LEU A 140 27.20 -2.10 5.02
N ALA A 141 27.76 -1.02 4.48
CA ALA A 141 27.97 0.23 5.20
C ALA A 141 26.71 1.09 5.17
N LEU A 142 26.30 1.62 6.32
CA LEU A 142 25.16 2.53 6.49
C LEU A 142 25.63 4.00 6.46
N SER A 143 24.93 4.87 5.73
CA SER A 143 25.21 6.32 5.72
C SER A 143 24.76 7.03 7.00
N ALA A 144 23.85 6.42 7.76
CA ALA A 144 23.25 6.98 8.97
C ALA A 144 23.43 6.07 10.19
N GLN A 145 23.45 6.69 11.38
CA GLN A 145 23.50 5.97 12.65
C GLN A 145 22.19 5.18 12.87
N PRO A 146 22.24 3.94 13.39
CA PRO A 146 21.06 3.10 13.60
C PRO A 146 19.95 3.74 14.44
N GLU A 147 20.29 4.66 15.34
CA GLU A 147 19.37 5.38 16.21
C GLU A 147 18.52 6.41 15.45
N ALA A 148 19.03 6.93 14.33
CA ALA A 148 18.34 7.86 13.47
C ALA A 148 17.45 7.16 12.42
N LEU A 149 17.60 5.84 12.25
CA LEU A 149 16.84 5.08 11.27
C LEU A 149 15.37 4.93 11.68
N GLN A 150 14.50 4.96 10.68
CA GLN A 150 13.08 4.76 10.90
C GLN A 150 12.80 3.31 11.33
N ARG A 151 11.89 3.16 12.28
CA ARG A 151 11.41 1.84 12.70
C ARG A 151 10.59 1.20 11.58
N TYR A 152 10.94 -0.03 11.22
CA TYR A 152 10.13 -0.86 10.33
C TYR A 152 8.96 -1.48 11.11
N ARG A 153 7.78 -1.48 10.48
CA ARG A 153 6.60 -2.24 10.88
C ARG A 153 5.93 -2.78 9.63
N SER A 154 5.34 -3.97 9.73
CA SER A 154 4.65 -4.55 8.58
C SER A 154 3.38 -3.76 8.25
N ASP A 155 2.94 -3.85 7.00
CA ASP A 155 1.72 -3.20 6.54
C ASP A 155 0.49 -3.67 7.35
N GLU A 156 0.45 -4.93 7.75
CA GLU A 156 -0.59 -5.48 8.63
C GLU A 156 -0.55 -4.88 10.04
N GLU A 157 0.63 -4.72 10.62
CA GLU A 157 0.79 -4.07 11.93
C GLU A 157 0.36 -2.61 11.90
N ILE A 158 0.73 -1.88 10.83
CA ILE A 158 0.32 -0.50 10.61
C ILE A 158 -1.19 -0.42 10.42
N GLY A 159 -1.78 -1.26 9.57
CA GLY A 159 -3.22 -1.33 9.34
C GLY A 159 -4.00 -1.59 10.62
N ARG A 160 -3.56 -2.54 11.46
CA ARG A 160 -4.16 -2.78 12.78
C ARG A 160 -4.05 -1.58 13.71
N SER A 161 -2.91 -0.88 13.70
CA SER A 161 -2.73 0.37 14.45
C SER A 161 -3.67 1.47 13.97
N ILE A 162 -3.84 1.65 12.66
CA ILE A 162 -4.75 2.63 12.06
C ILE A 162 -6.18 2.35 12.50
N HIS A 163 -6.66 1.11 12.31
CA HIS A 163 -8.02 0.74 12.70
C HIS A 163 -8.28 0.96 14.19
N ARG A 164 -7.30 0.66 15.05
CA ARG A 164 -7.41 0.92 16.50
C ARG A 164 -7.52 2.42 16.78
N ALA A 165 -6.60 3.22 16.24
CA ALA A 165 -6.52 4.66 16.49
C ALA A 165 -7.76 5.40 15.99
N ILE A 166 -8.20 5.11 14.76
CA ILE A 166 -9.42 5.69 14.17
C ILE A 166 -10.66 5.29 14.98
N ARG A 167 -10.75 4.02 15.41
CA ARG A 167 -11.89 3.55 16.22
C ARG A 167 -11.98 4.26 17.57
N SER A 168 -10.84 4.47 18.23
CA SER A 168 -10.75 5.09 19.56
C SER A 168 -10.84 6.62 19.54
N ASP A 169 -10.81 7.26 18.38
CA ASP A 169 -10.78 8.71 18.31
C ASP A 169 -12.16 9.34 18.55
N ASP A 170 -12.28 10.23 19.53
CA ASP A 170 -13.55 10.87 19.89
C ASP A 170 -13.92 12.06 18.97
N GLY A 171 -12.98 12.54 18.16
CA GLY A 171 -13.21 13.63 17.22
C GLY A 171 -13.78 13.20 15.86
N LEU A 172 -13.90 11.89 15.63
CA LEU A 172 -14.54 11.30 14.45
C LEU A 172 -15.89 10.67 14.83
N THR A 173 -16.91 10.94 14.03
CA THR A 173 -18.22 10.31 14.19
C THR A 173 -18.18 8.82 13.82
N ALA A 174 -19.17 8.05 14.31
CA ALA A 174 -19.28 6.63 13.98
C ALA A 174 -19.42 6.37 12.47
N ASP A 175 -20.10 7.27 11.75
CA ASP A 175 -20.27 7.14 10.30
C ASP A 175 -18.94 7.37 9.57
N GLU A 176 -18.18 8.42 9.94
CA GLU A 176 -16.86 8.72 9.36
C GLU A 176 -15.90 7.54 9.54
N LYS A 177 -15.85 6.96 10.74
CA LYS A 177 -15.03 5.77 11.05
C LYS A 177 -15.37 4.57 10.16
N ARG A 178 -16.61 4.45 9.68
CA ARG A 178 -17.07 3.33 8.82
C ARG A 178 -16.82 3.59 7.34
N VAL A 179 -16.91 4.84 6.88
CA VAL A 179 -16.78 5.17 5.46
C VAL A 179 -15.34 5.42 5.03
N LEU A 180 -14.47 5.85 5.95
CA LEU A 180 -13.04 5.99 5.70
C LEU A 180 -12.39 4.61 5.58
N ARG A 181 -11.57 4.45 4.54
CA ARG A 181 -10.84 3.22 4.22
C ARG A 181 -9.36 3.52 4.13
N PHE A 182 -8.56 2.55 4.54
CA PHE A 182 -7.11 2.66 4.59
C PHE A 182 -6.50 1.44 3.93
N ALA A 183 -5.61 1.66 2.97
CA ALA A 183 -4.74 0.63 2.40
C ALA A 183 -3.30 0.97 2.78
N VAL A 184 -2.51 -0.01 3.17
CA VAL A 184 -1.10 0.18 3.58
C VAL A 184 -0.23 -0.65 2.66
N GLU A 185 0.83 -0.03 2.14
CA GLU A 185 1.76 -0.64 1.20
C GLU A 185 3.17 -0.07 1.41
N GLY A 186 4.10 -0.91 1.87
CA GLY A 186 5.48 -0.49 2.18
C GLY A 186 5.55 0.65 3.22
N GLY A 187 4.58 0.70 4.14
CA GLY A 187 4.42 1.78 5.12
C GLY A 187 3.78 3.07 4.57
N ALA A 188 3.52 3.19 3.27
CA ALA A 188 2.71 4.27 2.72
C ALA A 188 1.22 3.94 2.90
N VAL A 189 0.41 4.91 3.34
CA VAL A 189 -1.01 4.72 3.59
C VAL A 189 -1.83 5.50 2.57
N THR A 190 -2.66 4.81 1.80
CA THR A 190 -3.71 5.46 1.00
C THR A 190 -5.00 5.55 1.80
N MET A 191 -5.43 6.77 2.10
CA MET A 191 -6.72 7.05 2.73
C MET A 191 -7.76 7.36 1.64
N SER A 192 -8.93 6.74 1.71
CA SER A 192 -10.04 6.98 0.77
C SER A 192 -11.38 7.00 1.50
N GLY A 193 -12.43 7.48 0.82
CA GLY A 193 -13.78 7.61 1.38
C GLY A 193 -14.23 9.07 1.46
N ASN A 194 -15.26 9.31 2.29
CA ASN A 194 -15.82 10.65 2.46
C ASN A 194 -15.82 11.06 3.94
N ALA A 195 -15.63 12.34 4.21
CA ALA A 195 -15.74 12.96 5.52
C ALA A 195 -16.84 14.04 5.49
N ARG A 196 -17.47 14.34 6.63
CA ARG A 196 -18.53 15.36 6.65
C ARG A 196 -17.95 16.76 6.46
N VAL A 197 -16.82 17.00 7.09
CA VAL A 197 -16.16 18.30 7.08
C VAL A 197 -14.65 18.15 6.89
N LYS A 198 -14.03 19.20 6.36
CA LYS A 198 -12.58 19.27 6.15
C LYS A 198 -11.78 18.96 7.42
N ASN A 199 -12.25 19.36 8.59
CA ASN A 199 -11.58 19.11 9.87
C ASN A 199 -11.54 17.62 10.24
N ALA A 200 -12.61 16.87 9.99
CA ALA A 200 -12.64 15.43 10.25
C ALA A 200 -11.67 14.69 9.32
N ARG A 201 -11.62 15.09 8.04
CA ARG A 201 -10.62 14.60 7.09
C ARG A 201 -9.19 14.89 7.57
N GLY A 202 -8.90 16.14 7.94
CA GLY A 202 -7.58 16.54 8.45
C GLY A 202 -7.17 15.75 9.70
N ARG A 203 -8.10 15.56 10.64
CA ARG A 203 -7.89 14.77 11.85
C ARG A 203 -7.56 13.30 11.53
N ALA A 204 -8.24 12.68 10.57
CA ALA A 204 -7.92 11.31 10.17
C ALA A 204 -6.49 11.21 9.58
N ILE A 205 -6.06 12.18 8.77
CA ILE A 205 -4.69 12.24 8.23
C ILE A 205 -3.67 12.37 9.36
N GLU A 206 -3.91 13.27 10.32
CA GLU A 206 -3.03 13.48 11.48
C GLU A 206 -2.89 12.20 12.32
N ILE A 207 -4.00 11.53 12.62
CA ILE A 207 -4.00 10.26 13.36
C ILE A 207 -3.17 9.21 12.63
N VAL A 208 -3.36 9.06 11.31
CA VAL A 208 -2.63 8.08 10.50
C VAL A 208 -1.15 8.44 10.42
N GLY A 209 -0.81 9.70 10.16
CA GLY A 209 0.57 10.18 10.07
C GLY A 209 1.36 10.05 11.37
N ALA A 210 0.68 10.05 12.52
CA ALA A 210 1.31 9.85 13.83
C ALA A 210 1.64 8.37 14.15
N ILE A 211 1.17 7.40 13.34
CA ILE A 211 1.41 5.98 13.60
C ILE A 211 2.85 5.62 13.23
N SER A 212 3.59 5.10 14.21
CA SER A 212 4.92 4.55 13.97
C SER A 212 4.88 3.52 12.84
N GLY A 213 5.81 3.65 11.88
CA GLY A 213 5.88 2.84 10.66
C GLY A 213 5.25 3.49 9.43
N VAL A 214 4.37 4.49 9.61
CA VAL A 214 3.83 5.27 8.49
C VAL A 214 4.90 6.19 7.93
N THR A 215 5.02 6.22 6.61
CA THR A 215 6.08 6.93 5.87
C THR A 215 5.51 8.10 5.08
N LYS A 216 4.28 7.91 4.60
CA LYS A 216 3.53 8.85 3.77
C LYS A 216 2.05 8.55 3.92
N VAL A 217 1.24 9.61 3.86
CA VAL A 217 -0.22 9.48 3.77
C VAL A 217 -0.65 10.10 2.44
N ASP A 218 -1.14 9.27 1.54
CA ASP A 218 -1.75 9.66 0.27
C ASP A 218 -3.26 9.79 0.46
N ASP A 219 -3.74 11.02 0.45
CA ASP A 219 -5.14 11.34 0.71
C ASP A 219 -5.96 11.44 -0.58
N ALA A 220 -6.79 10.42 -0.81
CA ALA A 220 -7.78 10.34 -1.87
C ALA A 220 -9.22 10.44 -1.33
N SER A 221 -9.41 10.99 -0.12
CA SER A 221 -10.73 11.20 0.46
C SER A 221 -11.30 12.57 0.11
N HIS A 222 -12.62 12.70 0.17
CA HIS A 222 -13.34 13.96 -0.08
C HIS A 222 -14.10 14.40 1.17
N ASP A 223 -14.21 15.72 1.40
CA ASP A 223 -15.22 16.25 2.33
C ASP A 223 -16.49 16.67 1.57
N ASP A 224 -17.64 16.66 2.25
CA ASP A 224 -18.94 16.91 1.63
C ASP A 224 -19.01 18.26 0.89
N LEU A 225 -18.41 19.32 1.43
CA LEU A 225 -18.42 20.64 0.79
C LEU A 225 -17.57 20.66 -0.49
N SER A 226 -16.38 20.06 -0.45
CA SER A 226 -15.54 19.91 -1.64
C SER A 226 -16.23 19.06 -2.71
N LEU A 227 -16.99 18.04 -2.30
CA LEU A 227 -17.76 17.18 -3.21
C LEU A 227 -18.94 17.94 -3.85
N GLU A 228 -19.71 18.70 -3.06
CA GLU A 228 -20.78 19.59 -3.56
C GLU A 228 -20.24 20.59 -4.60
N THR A 229 -19.05 21.17 -4.33
CA THR A 229 -18.39 22.09 -5.25
C THR A 229 -18.00 21.40 -6.57
N ALA A 230 -17.41 20.20 -6.48
CA ALA A 230 -17.05 19.41 -7.66
C ALA A 230 -18.27 19.03 -8.51
N VAL A 231 -19.40 18.72 -7.85
CA VAL A 231 -20.69 18.47 -8.51
C VAL A 231 -21.19 19.70 -9.25
N GLY A 232 -21.15 20.88 -8.62
CA GLY A 232 -21.53 22.13 -9.28
C GLY A 232 -20.71 22.41 -10.54
N LEU A 233 -19.39 22.24 -10.46
CA LEU A 233 -18.49 22.41 -11.60
C LEU A 233 -18.75 21.39 -12.72
N ALA A 234 -19.06 20.14 -12.38
CA ALA A 234 -19.39 19.11 -13.36
C ALA A 234 -20.70 19.41 -14.11
N LEU A 235 -21.73 19.89 -13.39
CA LEU A 235 -23.01 20.30 -13.98
C LEU A 235 -22.87 21.51 -14.90
N ASP A 236 -22.06 22.50 -14.50
CA ASP A 236 -21.76 23.68 -15.32
C ASP A 236 -20.98 23.30 -16.58
N GLY A 237 -19.94 22.47 -16.45
CA GLY A 237 -19.17 21.96 -17.59
C GLY A 237 -20.01 21.14 -18.58
N ALA A 238 -21.06 20.47 -18.11
CA ALA A 238 -22.04 19.77 -18.95
C ALA A 238 -23.11 20.70 -19.56
N GLY A 239 -23.12 21.99 -19.23
CA GLY A 239 -24.10 22.97 -19.72
C GLY A 239 -25.48 22.87 -19.09
N ILE A 240 -25.66 22.02 -18.07
CA ILE A 240 -26.97 21.73 -17.45
C ILE A 240 -27.48 22.95 -16.66
N GLY A 241 -26.58 23.70 -16.03
CA GLY A 241 -26.91 24.87 -15.20
C GLY A 241 -27.49 26.08 -15.95
N ARG A 242 -27.44 26.11 -17.29
CA ARG A 242 -27.93 27.27 -18.07
C ARG A 242 -29.45 27.43 -18.09
N HIS A 243 -30.16 26.32 -17.90
CA HIS A 243 -31.63 26.26 -17.97
C HIS A 243 -32.23 25.55 -16.75
N SER A 244 -31.40 25.26 -15.75
CA SER A 244 -31.80 24.47 -14.59
C SER A 244 -31.29 25.15 -13.33
N GLU A 245 -32.11 25.13 -12.29
CA GLU A 245 -31.72 25.56 -10.95
C GLU A 245 -31.50 24.28 -10.14
N ILE A 246 -30.25 23.80 -10.09
CA ILE A 246 -29.90 22.54 -9.42
C ILE A 246 -29.02 22.83 -8.22
N TYR A 247 -29.46 22.35 -7.07
CA TYR A 247 -28.69 22.34 -5.85
C TYR A 247 -28.32 20.91 -5.46
N ALA A 248 -27.16 20.75 -4.85
CA ALA A 248 -26.65 19.47 -4.38
C ALA A 248 -26.36 19.56 -2.88
N ARG A 249 -26.75 18.52 -2.14
CA ARG A 249 -26.33 18.30 -0.76
C ARG A 249 -25.70 16.94 -0.61
N SER A 250 -24.48 16.90 -0.06
CA SER A 250 -23.76 15.66 0.21
C SER A 250 -23.86 15.28 1.68
N SER A 251 -23.99 13.99 1.93
CA SER A 251 -23.71 13.39 3.24
C SER A 251 -22.88 12.12 3.05
N LEU A 252 -21.58 12.22 3.31
CA LEU A 252 -20.61 11.13 3.16
C LEU A 252 -20.62 10.47 1.77
N GLY A 253 -20.78 11.30 0.73
CA GLY A 253 -20.87 10.88 -0.67
C GLY A 253 -22.23 10.37 -1.12
N LYS A 254 -23.26 10.43 -0.25
CA LYS A 254 -24.65 10.31 -0.67
C LYS A 254 -25.16 11.70 -1.05
N LEU A 255 -25.44 11.89 -2.33
CA LEU A 255 -25.87 13.16 -2.87
C LEU A 255 -27.38 13.20 -3.04
N GLN A 256 -27.96 14.31 -2.64
CA GLN A 256 -29.34 14.66 -2.91
C GLN A 256 -29.39 15.88 -3.82
N LEU A 257 -30.02 15.72 -4.98
CA LEU A 257 -30.25 16.81 -5.94
C LEU A 257 -31.65 17.37 -5.76
N TYR A 258 -31.82 18.69 -5.79
CA TYR A 258 -33.11 19.37 -5.70
C TYR A 258 -33.12 20.65 -6.52
N GLY A 259 -34.33 21.16 -6.81
CA GLY A 259 -34.56 22.32 -7.68
C GLY A 259 -35.27 21.92 -8.98
N TYR A 260 -35.06 22.69 -10.05
CA TYR A 260 -35.87 22.60 -11.27
C TYR A 260 -35.04 22.31 -12.51
N VAL A 261 -35.59 21.48 -13.40
CA VAL A 261 -35.02 21.15 -14.71
C VAL A 261 -36.08 21.31 -15.81
N PRO A 262 -35.68 21.58 -17.07
CA PRO A 262 -36.64 21.83 -18.14
C PRO A 262 -37.36 20.57 -18.65
N SER A 263 -36.84 19.37 -18.37
CA SER A 263 -37.43 18.11 -18.84
C SER A 263 -36.98 16.91 -17.99
N GLY A 264 -37.69 15.79 -18.13
CA GLY A 264 -37.26 14.51 -17.55
C GLY A 264 -35.90 14.05 -18.08
N ALA A 265 -35.61 14.28 -19.36
CA ALA A 265 -34.30 13.96 -19.94
C ALA A 265 -33.17 14.77 -19.28
N ALA A 266 -33.38 16.08 -19.05
CA ALA A 266 -32.41 16.91 -18.35
C ALA A 266 -32.18 16.45 -16.89
N ARG A 267 -33.23 15.91 -16.24
CA ARG A 267 -33.10 15.29 -14.92
C ARG A 267 -32.15 14.10 -14.94
N ASP A 268 -32.35 13.19 -15.88
CA ASP A 268 -31.59 11.94 -15.98
C ASP A 268 -30.15 12.22 -16.39
N ASP A 269 -29.92 13.21 -17.25
CA ASP A 269 -28.59 13.70 -17.59
C ASP A 269 -27.87 14.32 -16.39
N ALA A 270 -28.56 15.13 -15.58
CA ALA A 270 -27.98 15.67 -14.35
C ALA A 270 -27.55 14.57 -13.40
N VAL A 271 -28.40 13.55 -13.17
CA VAL A 271 -28.07 12.40 -12.33
C VAL A 271 -26.85 11.66 -12.86
N ARG A 272 -26.79 11.42 -14.18
CA ARG A 272 -25.66 10.74 -14.84
C ARG A 272 -24.35 11.51 -14.67
N VAL A 273 -24.37 12.83 -14.87
CA VAL A 273 -23.18 13.69 -14.69
C VAL A 273 -22.72 13.67 -13.23
N VAL A 274 -23.63 13.84 -12.28
CA VAL A 274 -23.30 13.83 -10.84
C VAL A 274 -22.75 12.48 -10.39
N ALA A 275 -23.34 11.37 -10.86
CA ALA A 275 -22.87 10.03 -10.51
C ALA A 275 -21.45 9.72 -11.00
N ALA A 276 -20.94 10.46 -12.01
CA ALA A 276 -19.59 10.31 -12.52
C ALA A 276 -18.53 11.09 -11.72
N VAL A 277 -18.93 11.96 -10.79
CA VAL A 277 -17.99 12.75 -9.97
C VAL A 277 -17.30 11.85 -8.94
N ALA A 278 -15.96 11.95 -8.85
CA ALA A 278 -15.19 11.18 -7.88
C ALA A 278 -15.63 11.48 -6.44
N GLY A 279 -15.82 10.44 -5.62
CA GLY A 279 -16.32 10.53 -4.24
C GLY A 279 -17.83 10.33 -4.10
N VAL A 280 -18.59 10.46 -5.20
CA VAL A 280 -20.03 10.18 -5.22
C VAL A 280 -20.27 8.67 -5.14
N ARG A 281 -21.13 8.26 -4.20
CA ARG A 281 -21.48 6.86 -3.96
C ARG A 281 -22.91 6.53 -4.33
N GLU A 282 -23.79 7.50 -4.15
CA GLU A 282 -25.23 7.36 -4.34
C GLU A 282 -25.79 8.73 -4.72
N VAL A 283 -26.71 8.78 -5.70
CA VAL A 283 -27.38 10.01 -6.12
C VAL A 283 -28.88 9.78 -6.01
N THR A 284 -29.55 10.60 -5.20
CA THR A 284 -31.01 10.66 -5.11
C THR A 284 -31.48 11.97 -5.72
N SER A 285 -32.31 11.88 -6.77
CA SER A 285 -32.89 13.06 -7.40
C SER A 285 -34.26 13.40 -6.82
N ARG A 286 -34.41 14.65 -6.37
CA ARG A 286 -35.68 15.32 -6.06
C ARG A 286 -35.88 16.55 -6.96
N LEU A 287 -35.35 16.48 -8.17
CA LEU A 287 -35.51 17.54 -9.17
C LEU A 287 -36.93 17.50 -9.75
N GLU A 288 -37.55 18.67 -9.84
CA GLU A 288 -38.86 18.87 -10.42
C GLU A 288 -38.73 19.34 -11.88
N VAL A 289 -39.61 18.83 -12.75
CA VAL A 289 -39.66 19.28 -14.14
C VAL A 289 -40.54 20.52 -14.21
N GLN A 290 -40.01 21.61 -14.77
CA GLN A 290 -40.78 22.85 -14.93
C GLN A 290 -42.05 22.60 -15.75
N PRO A 291 -43.21 23.13 -15.33
CA PRO A 291 -44.41 23.10 -16.15
C PRO A 291 -44.12 23.82 -17.47
N THR A 292 -44.36 23.16 -18.60
CA THR A 292 -44.32 23.84 -19.89
C THR A 292 -45.35 24.96 -19.83
N ALA A 293 -44.92 26.22 -19.96
CA ALA A 293 -45.85 27.33 -20.07
C ALA A 293 -46.76 27.05 -21.28
N ALA A 294 -48.05 26.84 -21.01
CA ALA A 294 -49.06 26.51 -22.00
C ALA A 294 -49.36 27.70 -22.92
#